data_AF-B0S309-F1
#
_entry.id   AF-B0S309-F1
#
_cell.length_a   1.000
_cell.length_b   1.000
_cell.length_c   1.000
_cell.angle_alpha   90.00
_cell.angle_beta   90.00
_cell.angle_gamma   90.00
#
_symmetry.space_group_name_H-M   'P 1'
#
loop_
_entity.id
_entity.type
_entity.pdbx_description
1 polymer ?
#
loop_
_entity_poly.entity_id
_entity_poly.type
_entity_poly.pdbx_seq_one_letter_code
_entity_poly.pdbx_strand_id
1 'polypeptide(L)'
;MKGVSMNTVRKNITLPENQNAVIERFVRNKGISFSEFLRIAAIEKIEREEKKELLEFLQENCEYVAEDEQKYFDNLGIDFSDTSDMKELDVDDVIQG
;
A
#
# COMPACT_ATOMS: atom_id res chain seq x y z
N MET A 1 25.74 -9.05 18.03
CA MET A 1 24.61 -8.72 17.13
C MET A 1 24.93 -9.33 15.77
N LYS A 2 24.27 -10.45 15.40
CA LYS A 2 24.43 -11.02 14.05
C LYS A 2 23.69 -10.09 13.09
N GLY A 3 24.43 -9.48 12.16
CA GLY A 3 23.84 -8.65 11.11
C GLY A 3 22.88 -9.50 10.28
N VAL A 4 21.63 -9.04 10.16
CA VAL A 4 20.65 -9.62 9.25
C VAL A 4 21.22 -9.47 7.84
N SER A 5 21.60 -10.58 7.19
CA SER A 5 22.00 -10.51 5.78
C SER A 5 20.76 -10.22 4.95
N MET A 6 20.65 -9.01 4.40
CA MET A 6 19.68 -8.74 3.34
C MET A 6 20.07 -9.55 2.12
N ASN A 7 19.40 -10.68 1.90
CA ASN A 7 19.53 -11.45 0.68
C ASN A 7 18.96 -10.64 -0.48
N THR A 8 19.84 -10.05 -1.30
CA THR A 8 19.45 -9.33 -2.51
C THR A 8 19.50 -10.26 -3.71
N VAL A 9 18.50 -10.17 -4.58
CA VAL A 9 18.44 -10.95 -5.83
C VAL A 9 18.60 -10.01 -7.02
N ARG A 10 19.59 -10.27 -7.87
CA ARG A 10 19.77 -9.53 -9.13
C ARG A 10 18.87 -10.10 -10.20
N LYS A 11 18.07 -9.24 -10.84
CA LYS A 11 17.25 -9.56 -12.01
C LYS A 11 17.73 -8.74 -13.20
N ASN A 12 17.83 -9.39 -14.36
CA ASN A 12 18.11 -8.72 -15.62
C ASN A 12 16.80 -8.62 -16.40
N ILE A 13 16.58 -7.50 -17.07
CA ILE A 13 15.40 -7.25 -17.90
C ILE A 13 15.83 -6.76 -19.28
N THR A 14 15.02 -7.04 -20.28
CA THR A 14 15.18 -6.47 -21.62
C THR A 14 14.07 -5.45 -21.82
N LEU A 15 14.43 -4.26 -22.29
CA LEU A 15 13.49 -3.18 -22.54
C LEU A 15 13.82 -2.45 -23.86
N PRO A 16 12.80 -1.97 -24.60
CA PRO A 16 12.99 -1.07 -25.72
C PRO A 16 13.80 0.19 -25.33
N GLU A 17 14.64 0.67 -26.24
CA GLU A 17 15.50 1.84 -25.99
C GLU A 17 14.71 3.09 -25.60
N ASN A 18 13.56 3.32 -26.22
CA ASN A 18 12.70 4.46 -25.90
C ASN A 18 12.15 4.40 -24.46
N GLN A 19 11.81 3.21 -23.98
CA GLN A 19 11.38 3.02 -22.58
C GLN A 19 12.56 3.25 -21.63
N ASN A 20 13.75 2.75 -21.97
CA ASN A 20 14.96 2.99 -21.18
C ASN A 20 15.24 4.48 -21.04
N ALA A 21 15.22 5.22 -22.15
CA ALA A 21 15.49 6.65 -22.16
C ALA A 21 14.50 7.45 -21.29
N VAL A 22 13.22 7.07 -21.28
CA VAL A 22 12.21 7.71 -20.42
C VAL A 22 12.51 7.46 -18.95
N ILE A 23 12.79 6.21 -18.56
CA ILE A 23 13.08 5.84 -17.17
C ILE A 23 14.40 6.48 -16.73
N GLU A 24 15.45 6.41 -17.53
CA GLU A 24 16.75 7.03 -17.23
C GLU A 24 16.64 8.54 -16.98
N ARG A 25 15.87 9.25 -17.82
CA ARG A 25 15.64 10.68 -17.62
C ARG A 25 14.94 10.95 -16.29
N PHE A 26 13.91 10.15 -15.97
CA PHE A 26 13.17 10.29 -14.73
C PHE A 26 14.04 10.06 -13.50
N VAL A 27 14.76 8.93 -13.44
CA VAL A 27 15.56 8.56 -12.27
C VAL A 27 16.73 9.51 -12.05
N ARG A 28 17.33 10.02 -13.14
CA ARG A 28 18.38 11.06 -13.09
C ARG A 28 17.88 12.36 -12.46
N ASN A 29 16.68 12.81 -12.84
CA ASN A 29 16.07 14.02 -12.26
C ASN A 29 15.69 13.84 -10.79
N LYS A 30 15.39 12.60 -10.36
CA LYS A 30 14.99 12.26 -9.00
C LYS A 30 16.15 11.86 -8.10
N GLY A 31 17.35 11.68 -8.64
CA GLY A 31 18.53 11.25 -7.88
C GLY A 31 18.43 9.82 -7.34
N ILE A 32 17.62 8.96 -7.96
CA ILE A 32 17.44 7.55 -7.56
C ILE A 32 18.02 6.61 -8.62
N SER A 33 18.28 5.36 -8.23
CA SER A 33 18.76 4.37 -9.20
C SER A 33 17.62 3.78 -10.03
N PHE A 34 17.95 3.27 -11.22
CA PHE A 34 16.99 2.59 -12.10
C PHE A 34 16.31 1.40 -11.40
N SER A 35 17.10 0.55 -10.75
CA SER A 35 16.60 -0.62 -10.02
C SER A 35 15.72 -0.24 -8.84
N GLU A 36 16.04 0.86 -8.15
CA GLU A 36 15.23 1.36 -7.04
C GLU A 36 13.88 1.88 -7.50
N PHE A 37 13.86 2.64 -8.60
CA PHE A 37 12.60 3.08 -9.20
C PHE A 37 11.73 1.90 -9.62
N LEU A 38 12.30 0.91 -10.33
CA LEU A 38 11.52 -0.27 -10.74
C LEU A 38 11.00 -1.07 -9.55
N ARG A 39 11.80 -1.22 -8.49
CA ARG A 39 11.36 -1.90 -7.27
C ARG A 39 10.16 -1.18 -6.65
N ILE A 40 10.26 0.13 -6.46
CA ILE A 40 9.18 0.94 -5.86
C ILE A 40 7.93 0.88 -6.74
N ALA A 41 8.07 1.15 -8.04
CA ALA A 41 6.95 1.17 -8.97
C ALA A 41 6.24 -0.19 -9.07
N ALA A 42 6.99 -1.30 -9.01
CA ALA A 42 6.41 -2.64 -9.01
C ALA A 42 5.58 -2.89 -7.75
N ILE A 43 6.10 -2.57 -6.57
CA ILE A 43 5.38 -2.74 -5.30
C ILE A 43 4.13 -1.85 -5.26
N GLU A 44 4.25 -0.57 -5.62
CA GLU A 44 3.11 0.36 -5.68
C GLU A 44 2.03 -0.09 -6.69
N LYS A 45 2.43 -0.80 -7.75
CA LYS A 45 1.49 -1.35 -8.72
C LYS A 45 0.75 -2.56 -8.15
N ILE A 46 1.46 -3.48 -7.50
CA ILE A 46 0.88 -4.66 -6.84
C ILE A 46 -0.11 -4.23 -5.76
N GLU A 47 0.31 -3.35 -4.84
CA GLU A 47 -0.55 -2.89 -3.74
C GLU A 47 -1.83 -2.22 -4.24
N ARG A 48 -1.76 -1.46 -5.35
CA ARG A 48 -2.94 -0.84 -5.95
C ARG A 48 -3.87 -1.87 -6.59
N GLU A 49 -3.33 -2.92 -7.20
CA GLU A 49 -4.14 -4.00 -7.77
C GLU A 49 -4.82 -4.81 -6.66
N GLU A 50 -4.09 -5.20 -5.62
CA GLU A 50 -4.65 -5.94 -4.47
C GLU A 50 -5.70 -5.12 -3.73
N LYS A 51 -5.47 -3.82 -3.51
CA LYS A 51 -6.49 -2.93 -2.90
C LYS A 51 -7.74 -2.79 -3.77
N LYS A 52 -7.57 -2.80 -5.10
CA LYS A 52 -8.69 -2.75 -6.03
C LYS A 52 -9.49 -4.05 -5.95
N GLU A 53 -8.83 -5.20 -5.94
CA GLU A 53 -9.49 -6.51 -5.77
C GLU A 53 -10.25 -6.60 -4.44
N LEU A 54 -9.68 -6.09 -3.35
CA LEU A 54 -10.37 -6.03 -2.06
C LEU A 54 -11.60 -5.11 -2.12
N LEU A 55 -11.48 -3.94 -2.75
CA LEU A 55 -12.60 -3.02 -2.88
C LEU A 55 -13.74 -3.64 -3.71
N GLU A 56 -13.40 -4.29 -4.82
CA GLU A 56 -14.37 -4.99 -5.66
C GLU A 56 -15.06 -6.11 -4.86
N PHE A 57 -14.29 -6.92 -4.12
CA PHE A 57 -14.83 -7.94 -3.23
C PHE A 57 -15.82 -7.37 -2.20
N LEU A 58 -15.47 -6.26 -1.53
CA LEU A 58 -16.35 -5.63 -0.55
C LEU A 58 -17.62 -5.07 -1.20
N GLN A 59 -17.52 -4.47 -2.38
CA GLN A 59 -18.69 -3.95 -3.11
C GLN A 59 -19.65 -5.06 -3.56
N GLU A 60 -19.11 -6.23 -3.92
CA GLU A 60 -19.92 -7.38 -4.35
C GLU A 60 -20.54 -8.15 -3.19
N ASN A 61 -19.87 -8.20 -2.04
CA ASN A 61 -20.21 -9.11 -0.94
C ASN A 61 -20.68 -8.41 0.34
N CYS A 62 -20.55 -7.09 0.44
CA CYS A 62 -21.01 -6.33 1.59
C CYS A 62 -22.02 -5.26 1.16
N GLU A 63 -23.19 -5.27 1.77
CA GLU A 63 -24.14 -4.16 1.63
C GLU A 63 -23.57 -2.91 2.32
N TYR A 64 -23.94 -1.73 1.81
CA TYR A 64 -23.64 -0.50 2.51
C TYR A 64 -24.33 -0.49 3.88
N VAL A 65 -23.63 0.03 4.89
CA VAL A 65 -24.19 0.27 6.22
C VAL A 65 -25.48 1.08 6.09
N ALA A 66 -26.50 0.72 6.87
CA ALA A 66 -27.78 1.41 6.85
C ALA A 66 -27.62 2.88 7.31
N GLU A 67 -28.43 3.79 6.76
CA GLU A 67 -28.29 5.23 7.04
C GLU A 67 -28.42 5.58 8.53
N ASP A 68 -29.21 4.82 9.29
CA ASP A 68 -29.39 4.98 10.72
C ASP A 68 -28.15 4.55 11.52
N GLU A 69 -27.49 3.46 11.10
CA GLU A 69 -26.20 3.04 11.65
C GLU A 69 -25.10 4.07 11.34
N GLN A 70 -25.00 4.56 10.11
CA GLN A 70 -24.02 5.60 9.78
C GLN A 70 -24.24 6.88 10.59
N LYS A 71 -25.51 7.30 10.78
CA LYS A 71 -25.85 8.45 11.64
C LYS A 71 -25.44 8.23 13.09
N TYR A 72 -25.48 7.01 13.61
CA TYR A 72 -24.96 6.74 14.95
C TYR A 72 -23.45 7.01 15.04
N PHE A 73 -22.67 6.55 14.06
CA PHE A 73 -21.23 6.82 13.98
C PHE A 73 -20.89 8.30 13.78
N ASP A 74 -21.62 9.00 12.92
CA ASP A 74 -21.39 10.43 12.69
C ASP A 74 -21.67 11.26 13.95
N ASN A 75 -22.62 10.82 14.78
CA ASN A 75 -22.99 11.48 16.04
C ASN A 75 -22.07 11.10 17.22
N LEU A 76 -21.19 10.11 17.08
CA LEU A 76 -20.22 9.75 18.12
C LEU A 76 -19.17 10.85 18.34
N GLY A 77 -19.05 11.81 17.41
CA GLY A 77 -18.19 12.98 17.58
C GLY A 77 -16.70 12.64 17.70
N ILE A 78 -16.31 11.49 17.15
CA ILE A 78 -14.92 11.01 17.18
C ILE A 78 -14.09 11.90 16.25
N ASP A 79 -13.08 12.55 16.83
CA ASP A 79 -12.05 13.22 16.06
C ASP A 79 -10.99 12.19 15.67
N PHE A 80 -11.11 11.63 14.46
CA PHE A 80 -10.14 10.67 13.93
C PHE A 80 -8.74 11.25 13.70
N SER A 81 -8.54 12.56 13.93
CA SER A 81 -7.21 13.19 13.91
C SER A 81 -6.53 13.21 15.28
N ASP A 82 -7.27 13.03 16.38
CA ASP A 82 -6.72 12.88 17.72
C ASP A 82 -6.47 11.41 18.03
N THR A 83 -5.21 11.00 17.97
CA THR A 83 -4.79 9.61 18.24
C THR A 83 -4.19 9.45 19.64
N SER A 84 -4.37 10.44 20.53
CA SER A 84 -3.66 10.48 21.82
C SER A 84 -4.07 9.36 22.79
N ASP A 85 -5.31 8.86 22.68
CA ASP A 85 -5.88 7.76 23.45
C ASP A 85 -6.11 6.48 22.62
N MET A 86 -5.66 6.47 21.35
CA MET A 86 -5.78 5.32 20.46
C MET A 86 -4.62 4.33 20.63
N LYS A 87 -4.92 3.04 20.42
CA LYS A 87 -3.93 1.96 20.39
C LYS A 87 -4.00 1.24 19.05
N GLU A 88 -2.87 1.09 18.37
CA GLU A 88 -2.74 0.26 17.17
C GLU A 88 -2.94 -1.22 17.55
N LEU A 89 -3.74 -1.94 16.76
CA LEU A 89 -4.03 -3.37 16.94
C LEU A 89 -3.59 -4.14 15.69
N ASP A 90 -2.97 -5.30 15.89
CA ASP A 90 -2.70 -6.25 14.82
C ASP A 90 -3.94 -7.13 14.58
N VAL A 91 -4.02 -7.73 13.39
CA VAL A 91 -5.05 -8.71 13.02
C VAL A 91 -5.08 -9.87 14.02
N ASP A 92 -3.91 -10.29 14.51
CA ASP A 92 -3.81 -11.33 15.54
C ASP A 92 -4.47 -10.93 16.87
N ASP A 93 -4.50 -9.64 17.21
CA ASP A 93 -5.15 -9.14 18.44
C ASP A 93 -6.69 -9.21 18.34
N VAL A 94 -7.24 -9.24 17.12
CA VAL A 94 -8.69 -9.21 16.85
C VAL A 94 -9.25 -10.61 16.59
N ILE A 95 -8.48 -11.49 15.95
CA ILE A 95 -8.94 -12.81 15.53
C ILE A 95 -8.89 -13.84 16.68
N GLN A 96 -8.09 -13.62 17.73
CA GLN A 96 -7.96 -14.56 18.86
C GLN A 96 -8.99 -14.33 19.99
N GLY A 97 -10.10 -13.65 19.70
CA GLY A 97 -11.23 -13.44 20.62
C GLY A 97 -11.99 -14.71 20.98
#